data_AF-A0A9J5XQ44-F1
#
_entry.id   AF-A0A9J5XQ44-F1
#
_cell.length_a   1.000
_cell.length_b   1.000
_cell.length_c   1.000
_cell.angle_alpha   90.00
_cell.angle_beta   90.00
_cell.angle_gamma   90.00
#
_symmetry.space_group_name_H-M   'P 1'
#
loop_
_entity.id
_entity.type
_entity.pdbx_description
1 polymer ?
#
loop_
_entity_poly.entity_id
_entity_poly.type
_entity_poly.pdbx_seq_one_letter_code
_entity_poly.pdbx_strand_id
1 'polypeptide(L)'
;MSAFISSGLVKGFEHAIGSTSLYVVGPDDDVEDIKEVAMKDMKSVVSSIDKSEEGVYVQATALGSLEALLEVLKTSGVSIPASGIGIGPVHKKDVIKSSVMLENKKEYATMLAFDVKVTEGARELSDKLGVKVFMADIIYHLFDQFKAYIDTIKDEKKKEVAEEAVFPCVLKIIPNCVFNKKDPIVLELMFLRAFSGY
;
A
#
# COMPACT_ATOMS: atom_id res chain seq x y z
N MET A 1 -38.06 29.74 -2.73
CA MET A 1 -38.61 29.24 -4.01
C MET A 1 -38.33 27.74 -4.05
N SER A 2 -39.36 26.94 -3.82
CA SER A 2 -39.28 25.47 -3.79
C SER A 2 -38.99 24.97 -5.21
N ALA A 3 -37.80 24.41 -5.43
CA ALA A 3 -37.49 23.77 -6.70
C ALA A 3 -38.26 22.44 -6.76
N PHE A 4 -39.36 22.46 -7.51
CA PHE A 4 -40.01 21.28 -8.04
C PHE A 4 -38.97 20.47 -8.82
N ILE A 5 -38.53 19.35 -8.25
CA ILE A 5 -37.90 18.27 -9.01
C ILE A 5 -39.03 17.64 -9.82
N SER A 6 -39.30 18.23 -10.99
CA SER A 6 -40.16 17.66 -12.02
C SER A 6 -39.56 16.30 -12.43
N SER A 7 -40.14 15.24 -11.88
CA SER A 7 -40.32 13.84 -12.33
C SER A 7 -39.55 13.28 -13.55
N GLY A 8 -38.34 13.74 -13.85
CA GLY A 8 -37.46 13.17 -14.86
C GLY A 8 -36.31 12.44 -14.16
N LEU A 9 -36.30 11.11 -14.25
CA LEU A 9 -35.10 10.33 -13.96
C LEU A 9 -33.95 10.88 -14.82
N VAL A 10 -33.02 11.61 -14.19
CA VAL A 10 -31.81 12.06 -14.87
C VAL A 10 -30.95 10.83 -15.12
N LYS A 11 -30.76 10.46 -16.38
CA LYS A 11 -29.88 9.37 -16.80
C LYS A 11 -28.42 9.86 -16.80
N GLY A 12 -27.48 8.98 -16.45
CA GLY A 12 -26.04 9.28 -16.54
C GLY A 12 -25.27 9.44 -15.22
N PHE A 13 -25.86 9.11 -14.06
CA PHE A 13 -25.17 9.12 -12.76
C PHE A 13 -24.30 7.88 -12.49
N GLU A 14 -24.15 6.96 -13.44
CA GLU A 14 -23.45 5.68 -13.27
C GLU A 14 -21.95 5.83 -12.95
N HIS A 15 -21.37 7.00 -13.28
CA HIS A 15 -19.99 7.35 -12.98
C HIS A 15 -19.86 8.55 -12.05
N ALA A 16 -20.96 8.96 -11.40
CA ALA A 16 -20.92 10.05 -10.44
C ALA A 16 -20.12 9.63 -9.19
N ILE A 17 -19.23 10.53 -8.75
CA ILE A 17 -18.40 10.32 -7.58
C ILE A 17 -19.13 10.91 -6.38
N GLY A 18 -19.23 10.14 -5.30
CA GLY A 18 -19.79 10.65 -4.04
C GLY A 18 -18.97 11.83 -3.50
N SER A 19 -19.66 12.78 -2.90
CA SER A 19 -19.07 13.97 -2.25
C SER A 19 -18.47 15.02 -3.19
N THR A 20 -18.75 14.96 -4.50
CA THR A 20 -18.42 16.06 -5.43
C THR A 20 -19.55 17.08 -5.52
N SER A 21 -19.20 18.34 -5.80
CA SER A 21 -20.16 19.43 -5.99
C SER A 21 -21.07 19.22 -7.22
N LEU A 22 -22.36 19.55 -7.09
CA LEU A 22 -23.34 19.53 -8.18
C LEU A 22 -23.62 20.95 -8.67
N TYR A 23 -23.45 21.18 -9.96
CA TYR A 23 -23.68 22.48 -10.60
C TYR A 23 -24.90 22.43 -11.51
N VAL A 24 -25.71 23.48 -11.48
CA VAL A 24 -26.83 23.68 -12.41
C VAL A 24 -26.33 24.61 -13.51
N VAL A 25 -26.45 24.18 -14.77
CA VAL A 25 -26.04 24.96 -15.94
C VAL A 25 -27.26 25.68 -16.53
N GLY A 26 -27.19 27.00 -16.60
CA GLY A 26 -28.16 27.86 -17.27
C GLY A 26 -27.89 28.04 -18.78
N PRO A 27 -28.82 28.68 -19.50
CA PRO A 27 -28.73 28.85 -20.96
C PRO A 27 -27.52 29.66 -21.45
N ASP A 28 -27.02 30.57 -20.62
CA ASP A 28 -25.93 31.49 -20.93
C ASP A 28 -24.60 31.10 -20.25
N ASP A 29 -24.58 29.98 -19.53
CA ASP A 29 -23.40 29.52 -18.81
C ASP A 29 -22.43 28.80 -19.73
N ASP A 30 -21.12 29.01 -19.51
CA ASP A 30 -20.08 28.22 -20.16
C ASP A 30 -19.94 26.85 -19.47
N VAL A 31 -20.32 25.81 -20.20
CA VAL A 31 -20.27 24.42 -19.74
C VAL A 31 -18.84 23.98 -19.44
N GLU A 32 -17.84 24.44 -20.19
CA GLU A 32 -16.45 24.04 -19.98
C GLU A 32 -15.87 24.66 -18.70
N ASP A 33 -16.17 25.92 -18.43
CA ASP A 33 -15.77 26.58 -17.17
C ASP A 33 -16.40 25.88 -15.96
N ILE A 34 -17.69 25.53 -16.04
CA ILE A 34 -18.37 24.81 -14.96
C ILE A 34 -17.78 23.40 -14.76
N LYS A 35 -17.42 22.69 -15.84
CA LYS A 35 -16.74 21.39 -15.74
C LYS A 35 -15.36 21.53 -15.08
N GLU A 36 -14.59 22.54 -15.44
CA GLU A 36 -13.28 22.81 -14.84
C GLU A 36 -13.38 23.02 -13.33
N VAL A 37 -14.37 23.82 -12.90
CA VAL A 37 -14.64 24.07 -11.48
C VAL A 37 -15.09 22.78 -10.79
N ALA A 38 -15.99 21.99 -11.39
CA ALA A 38 -16.46 20.73 -10.83
C ALA A 38 -15.35 19.68 -10.68
N MET A 39 -14.34 19.68 -11.56
CA MET A 39 -13.20 18.76 -11.48
C MET A 39 -12.12 19.22 -10.49
N LYS A 40 -12.19 20.44 -9.97
CA LYS A 40 -11.15 21.03 -9.11
C LYS A 40 -10.91 20.22 -7.84
N ASP A 41 -11.97 19.75 -7.19
CA ASP A 41 -11.89 18.96 -5.96
C ASP A 41 -11.14 17.64 -6.21
N MET A 42 -11.47 16.94 -7.30
CA MET A 42 -10.78 15.72 -7.70
C MET A 42 -9.30 15.98 -8.03
N LYS A 43 -9.00 17.03 -8.80
CA LYS A 43 -7.62 17.42 -9.13
C LYS A 43 -6.81 17.71 -7.86
N SER A 44 -7.42 18.38 -6.88
CA SER A 44 -6.80 18.69 -5.58
C SER A 44 -6.37 17.41 -4.85
N VAL A 45 -7.27 16.43 -4.69
CA VAL A 45 -6.94 15.15 -4.04
C VAL A 45 -5.83 14.40 -4.77
N VAL A 46 -5.94 14.32 -6.10
CA VAL A 46 -4.91 13.67 -6.94
C VAL A 46 -3.54 14.36 -6.78
N SER A 47 -3.52 15.68 -6.61
CA SER A 47 -2.29 16.46 -6.40
C SER A 47 -1.73 16.39 -4.98
N SER A 48 -2.60 16.13 -3.98
CA SER A 48 -2.20 15.99 -2.58
C SER A 48 -1.48 14.68 -2.26
N ILE A 49 -1.52 13.75 -3.21
CA ILE A 49 -0.79 12.50 -3.14
C ILE A 49 0.60 12.79 -3.69
N ASP A 50 1.60 12.71 -2.81
CA ASP A 50 2.95 12.45 -3.25
C ASP A 50 2.92 11.13 -3.99
N LYS A 51 2.84 11.19 -5.32
CA LYS A 51 3.02 10.04 -6.20
C LYS A 51 4.47 9.61 -6.10
N SER A 52 4.79 9.03 -4.96
CA SER A 52 6.02 8.32 -4.75
C SER A 52 6.08 7.22 -5.79
N GLU A 53 7.25 7.02 -6.37
CA GLU A 53 7.49 5.87 -7.24
C GLU A 53 7.24 4.55 -6.50
N GLU A 54 7.32 4.58 -5.17
CA GLU A 54 7.10 3.44 -4.28
C GLU A 54 5.93 3.68 -3.34
N GLY A 55 4.99 2.73 -3.27
CA GLY A 55 3.89 2.78 -2.33
C GLY A 55 2.73 1.87 -2.68
N VAL A 56 1.76 1.79 -1.77
CA VAL A 56 0.55 0.99 -1.95
C VAL A 56 -0.41 1.66 -2.92
N TYR A 57 -1.27 0.87 -3.57
CA TYR A 57 -2.38 1.40 -4.37
C TYR A 57 -3.63 1.50 -3.52
N VAL A 58 -4.29 2.65 -3.51
CA VAL A 58 -5.47 2.90 -2.66
C VAL A 58 -6.73 3.02 -3.49
N GLN A 59 -7.79 2.31 -3.11
CA GLN A 59 -9.09 2.35 -3.78
C GLN A 59 -10.20 2.66 -2.77
N ALA A 60 -11.11 3.58 -3.09
CA ALA A 60 -12.23 3.95 -2.21
C ALA A 60 -13.53 4.23 -2.97
N THR A 61 -14.67 4.25 -2.28
CA THR A 61 -16.00 4.46 -2.90
C THR A 61 -16.22 5.91 -3.33
N ALA A 62 -15.74 6.87 -2.55
CA ALA A 62 -15.97 8.30 -2.76
C ALA A 62 -14.70 9.12 -2.49
N LEU A 63 -14.73 10.39 -2.92
CA LEU A 63 -13.58 11.29 -2.77
C LEU A 63 -13.23 11.54 -1.29
N GLY A 64 -14.24 11.85 -0.46
CA GLY A 64 -14.00 12.12 0.96
C GLY A 64 -13.46 10.91 1.74
N SER A 65 -13.90 9.69 1.39
CA SER A 65 -13.33 8.47 1.97
C SER A 65 -11.89 8.22 1.55
N LEU A 66 -11.53 8.60 0.33
CA LEU A 66 -10.18 8.49 -0.18
C LEU A 66 -9.24 9.46 0.53
N GLU A 67 -9.67 10.72 0.70
CA GLU A 67 -8.92 11.74 1.45
C GLU A 67 -8.67 11.30 2.90
N ALA A 68 -9.71 10.84 3.59
CA ALA A 68 -9.60 10.37 4.97
C ALA A 68 -8.60 9.19 5.10
N LEU A 69 -8.66 8.24 4.17
CA LEU A 69 -7.73 7.11 4.16
C LEU A 69 -6.29 7.57 3.91
N LEU A 70 -6.06 8.46 2.94
CA LEU A 70 -4.74 9.00 2.63
C LEU A 70 -4.14 9.80 3.80
N GLU A 71 -4.96 10.59 4.49
CA GLU A 71 -4.53 11.34 5.67
C GLU A 71 -4.07 10.39 6.78
N VAL A 72 -4.86 9.35 7.08
CA VAL A 72 -4.50 8.33 8.07
C VAL A 72 -3.19 7.62 7.71
N LEU A 73 -2.97 7.29 6.43
CA LEU A 73 -1.72 6.66 5.98
C LEU A 73 -0.50 7.57 6.22
N LYS A 74 -0.65 8.89 6.03
CA LYS A 74 0.42 9.90 6.28
C LYS A 74 0.69 10.11 7.76
N THR A 75 -0.35 10.28 8.58
CA THR A 75 -0.20 10.58 10.02
C THR A 75 0.16 9.34 10.85
N SER A 76 -0.05 8.14 10.30
CA SER A 76 0.32 6.91 10.98
C SER A 76 1.82 6.87 11.30
N GLY A 77 2.20 6.29 12.45
CA GLY A 77 3.60 6.19 12.88
C GLY A 77 4.52 5.37 11.97
N VAL A 78 4.00 4.85 10.85
CA VAL A 78 4.74 4.09 9.83
C VAL A 78 4.85 4.87 8.51
N SER A 79 4.10 5.96 8.31
CA SER A 79 4.06 6.78 7.08
C SER A 79 4.07 5.92 5.81
N ILE A 80 2.91 5.38 5.45
CA ILE A 80 2.80 4.47 4.30
C ILE A 80 2.59 5.31 3.04
N PRO A 81 3.53 5.30 2.07
CA PRO A 81 3.35 6.05 0.83
C PRO A 81 2.30 5.39 -0.06
N ALA A 82 1.56 6.21 -0.80
CA ALA A 82 0.63 5.76 -1.84
C ALA A 82 1.25 6.03 -3.22
N SER A 83 1.36 5.00 -4.06
CA SER A 83 1.87 5.14 -5.44
C SER A 83 0.76 5.43 -6.45
N GLY A 84 -0.49 5.12 -6.08
CA GLY A 84 -1.64 5.32 -6.94
C GLY A 84 -2.96 5.29 -6.17
N ILE A 85 -3.97 5.89 -6.80
CA ILE A 85 -5.33 5.96 -6.26
C ILE A 85 -6.38 5.63 -7.31
N GLY A 86 -7.55 5.20 -6.85
CA GLY A 86 -8.74 5.05 -7.67
C GLY A 86 -10.03 5.18 -6.87
N ILE A 87 -11.12 5.48 -7.59
CA ILE A 87 -12.47 5.57 -7.05
C ILE A 87 -13.36 4.50 -7.69
N GLY A 88 -14.16 3.82 -6.89
CA GLY A 88 -15.06 2.74 -7.31
C GLY A 88 -14.44 1.35 -7.20
N PRO A 89 -15.07 0.32 -7.81
CA PRO A 89 -14.60 -1.06 -7.70
C PRO A 89 -13.17 -1.28 -8.21
N VAL A 90 -12.48 -2.28 -7.65
CA VAL A 90 -11.14 -2.68 -8.12
C VAL A 90 -11.26 -3.53 -9.38
N HIS A 91 -10.55 -3.12 -10.43
CA HIS A 91 -10.50 -3.81 -11.73
C HIS A 91 -9.10 -4.33 -12.04
N LYS A 92 -8.99 -5.18 -13.08
CA LYS A 92 -7.72 -5.76 -13.56
C LYS A 92 -6.63 -4.70 -13.79
N LYS A 93 -7.00 -3.53 -14.33
CA LYS A 93 -6.06 -2.42 -14.59
C LYS A 93 -5.38 -1.90 -13.32
N ASP A 94 -6.10 -1.91 -12.19
CA ASP A 94 -5.59 -1.38 -10.93
C ASP A 94 -4.62 -2.40 -10.29
N VAL A 95 -4.89 -3.69 -10.45
CA VAL A 95 -3.97 -4.78 -10.09
C VAL A 95 -2.67 -4.72 -10.90
N ILE A 96 -2.77 -4.47 -12.22
CA ILE A 96 -1.58 -4.34 -13.09
C ILE A 96 -0.68 -3.20 -12.62
N LYS A 97 -1.25 -2.04 -12.29
CA LYS A 97 -0.47 -0.91 -11.75
C LYS A 97 0.22 -1.28 -10.44
N SER A 98 -0.49 -2.00 -9.57
CA SER A 98 0.04 -2.45 -8.27
C SER A 98 1.14 -3.50 -8.41
N SER A 99 1.08 -4.35 -9.44
CA SER A 99 2.09 -5.40 -9.68
C SER A 99 3.47 -4.87 -10.01
N VAL A 100 3.60 -3.61 -10.44
CA VAL A 100 4.90 -2.97 -10.68
C VAL A 100 5.75 -2.95 -9.40
N MET A 101 5.12 -2.89 -8.23
CA MET A 101 5.84 -2.93 -6.95
C MET A 101 6.44 -4.29 -6.61
N LEU A 102 6.08 -5.37 -7.30
CA LEU A 102 6.68 -6.70 -7.07
C LEU A 102 8.18 -6.72 -7.34
N GLU A 103 8.62 -5.95 -8.34
CA GLU A 103 10.03 -5.84 -8.72
C GLU A 103 10.78 -4.75 -7.94
N ASN A 104 10.07 -3.72 -7.45
CA ASN A 104 10.68 -2.60 -6.70
C ASN A 104 10.71 -2.87 -5.19
N LYS A 105 9.54 -2.95 -4.55
CA LYS A 105 9.36 -3.19 -3.11
C LYS A 105 8.17 -4.12 -2.91
N LYS A 106 8.45 -5.41 -2.80
CA LYS A 106 7.43 -6.48 -2.72
C LYS A 106 6.42 -6.25 -1.59
N GLU A 107 6.84 -5.67 -0.47
CA GLU A 107 5.93 -5.25 0.61
C GLU A 107 4.84 -4.25 0.17
N TYR A 108 5.11 -3.44 -0.84
CA TYR A 108 4.19 -2.46 -1.42
C TYR A 108 3.44 -2.97 -2.66
N ALA A 109 3.63 -4.22 -3.05
CA ALA A 109 2.79 -4.91 -4.04
C ALA A 109 1.41 -5.26 -3.44
N THR A 110 0.72 -4.22 -2.97
CA THR A 110 -0.45 -4.28 -2.11
C THR A 110 -1.48 -3.24 -2.51
N MET A 111 -2.75 -3.63 -2.44
CA MET A 111 -3.89 -2.76 -2.67
C MET A 111 -4.70 -2.60 -1.38
N LEU A 112 -5.03 -1.36 -1.02
CA LEU A 112 -5.91 -1.02 0.09
C LEU A 112 -7.28 -0.62 -0.46
N ALA A 113 -8.25 -1.53 -0.39
CA ALA A 113 -9.59 -1.35 -0.94
C ALA A 113 -10.61 -1.04 0.17
N PHE A 114 -10.94 0.24 0.33
CA PHE A 114 -11.86 0.74 1.37
C PHE A 114 -13.29 0.87 0.85
N ASP A 115 -14.21 0.12 1.46
CA ASP A 115 -15.66 0.13 1.16
C ASP A 115 -16.00 -0.19 -0.32
N VAL A 116 -15.08 -0.80 -1.08
CA VAL A 116 -15.27 -1.10 -2.50
C VAL A 116 -15.24 -2.59 -2.77
N LYS A 117 -15.96 -2.99 -3.83
CA LYS A 117 -15.91 -4.36 -4.34
C LYS A 117 -14.64 -4.60 -5.17
N VAL A 118 -14.12 -5.81 -5.10
CA VAL A 118 -13.08 -6.30 -6.03
C VAL A 118 -13.77 -7.18 -7.06
N THR A 119 -13.58 -6.84 -8.34
CA THR A 119 -14.15 -7.66 -9.43
C THR A 119 -13.51 -9.04 -9.45
N GLU A 120 -14.25 -10.05 -9.88
CA GLU A 120 -13.75 -11.43 -9.98
C GLU A 120 -12.44 -11.51 -10.77
N GLY A 121 -12.42 -10.90 -11.96
CA GLY A 121 -11.22 -10.87 -12.79
C GLY A 121 -10.05 -10.11 -12.15
N ALA A 122 -10.29 -9.14 -11.26
CA ALA A 122 -9.21 -8.50 -10.50
C ALA A 122 -8.65 -9.45 -9.43
N ARG A 123 -9.51 -10.19 -8.73
CA ARG A 123 -9.10 -11.17 -7.72
C ARG A 123 -8.26 -12.30 -8.34
N GLU A 124 -8.73 -12.87 -9.45
CA GLU A 124 -7.96 -13.90 -10.18
C GLU A 124 -6.58 -13.40 -10.60
N LEU A 125 -6.51 -12.16 -11.08
CA LEU A 125 -5.26 -11.57 -11.53
C LEU A 125 -4.33 -11.25 -10.35
N SER A 126 -4.87 -10.75 -9.24
CA SER A 126 -4.08 -10.44 -8.05
C SER A 126 -3.46 -11.70 -7.46
N ASP A 127 -4.23 -12.79 -7.40
CA ASP A 127 -3.74 -14.09 -6.93
C ASP A 127 -2.67 -14.64 -7.87
N LYS A 128 -2.86 -14.54 -9.19
CA LYS A 128 -1.89 -14.98 -10.19
C LYS A 128 -0.57 -14.21 -10.13
N LEU A 129 -0.63 -12.90 -9.94
CA LEU A 129 0.56 -12.04 -9.92
C LEU A 129 1.21 -11.96 -8.52
N GLY A 130 0.52 -12.39 -7.47
CA GLY A 130 0.99 -12.23 -6.09
C GLY A 130 0.81 -10.82 -5.53
N VAL A 131 -0.14 -10.04 -6.07
CA VAL A 131 -0.52 -8.74 -5.51
C VAL A 131 -1.51 -8.97 -4.38
N LYS A 132 -1.20 -8.47 -3.18
CA LYS A 132 -2.07 -8.68 -2.01
C LYS A 132 -3.15 -7.59 -1.93
N VAL A 133 -4.42 -7.98 -1.91
CA VAL A 133 -5.55 -7.04 -1.80
C VAL A 133 -6.15 -7.11 -0.39
N PHE A 134 -6.11 -6.01 0.34
CA PHE A 134 -6.78 -5.84 1.62
C PHE A 134 -8.11 -5.14 1.41
N MET A 135 -9.16 -5.66 2.04
CA MET A 135 -10.51 -5.13 1.92
C MET A 135 -11.08 -4.89 3.32
N ALA A 136 -11.65 -3.71 3.53
CA ALA A 136 -12.41 -3.39 4.74
C ALA A 136 -13.38 -2.24 4.48
N ASP A 137 -14.44 -2.19 5.27
CA ASP A 137 -15.42 -1.10 5.34
C ASP A 137 -15.08 -0.07 6.43
N ILE A 138 -14.08 -0.35 7.26
CA ILE A 138 -13.57 0.52 8.33
C ILE A 138 -12.06 0.75 8.13
N ILE A 139 -11.63 2.02 8.12
CA ILE A 139 -10.25 2.43 7.82
C ILE A 139 -9.23 1.76 8.75
N TYR A 140 -9.53 1.66 10.04
CA TYR A 140 -8.63 1.06 11.03
C TYR A 140 -8.37 -0.42 10.77
N HIS A 141 -9.40 -1.19 10.39
CA HIS A 141 -9.22 -2.60 10.04
C HIS A 141 -8.31 -2.78 8.83
N LEU A 142 -8.43 -1.89 7.84
CA LEU A 142 -7.57 -1.91 6.66
C LEU A 142 -6.10 -1.66 7.03
N PHE A 143 -5.89 -0.67 7.91
CA PHE A 143 -4.56 -0.33 8.42
C PHE A 143 -3.97 -1.46 9.27
N ASP A 144 -4.75 -2.06 10.17
CA ASP A 144 -4.29 -3.17 11.03
C ASP A 144 -3.90 -4.39 10.21
N GLN A 145 -4.71 -4.75 9.21
CA GLN A 145 -4.40 -5.84 8.27
C GLN A 145 -3.08 -5.58 7.52
N PHE A 146 -2.91 -4.36 7.01
CA PHE A 146 -1.70 -3.98 6.29
C PHE A 146 -0.47 -3.95 7.20
N LYS A 147 -0.61 -3.40 8.42
CA LYS A 147 0.48 -3.35 9.41
C LYS A 147 0.93 -4.75 9.80
N ALA A 148 -0.01 -5.65 10.10
CA ALA A 148 0.31 -7.04 10.42
C ALA A 148 1.09 -7.74 9.28
N TYR A 149 0.72 -7.45 8.03
CA TYR A 149 1.42 -7.96 6.85
C TYR A 149 2.85 -7.42 6.74
N ILE A 150 3.04 -6.10 6.90
CA ILE A 150 4.37 -5.49 6.87
C ILE A 150 5.25 -6.01 8.00
N ASP A 151 4.71 -6.16 9.20
CA ASP A 151 5.44 -6.68 10.36
C ASP A 151 5.86 -8.15 10.13
N THR A 152 4.98 -8.96 9.51
CA THR A 152 5.31 -10.34 9.11
C THR A 152 6.47 -10.37 8.11
N ILE A 153 6.42 -9.54 7.06
CA ILE A 153 7.52 -9.47 6.07
C ILE A 153 8.83 -9.01 6.71
N LYS A 154 8.77 -8.02 7.61
CA LYS A 154 9.97 -7.55 8.33
C LYS A 154 10.59 -8.67 9.15
N ASP A 155 9.78 -9.48 9.83
CA ASP A 155 10.27 -10.57 10.65
C ASP A 155 10.78 -11.75 9.80
N GLU A 156 10.18 -12.03 8.64
CA GLU A 156 10.71 -12.98 7.66
C GLU A 156 12.09 -12.53 7.14
N LYS A 157 12.21 -11.27 6.68
CA LYS A 157 13.49 -10.70 6.23
C LYS A 157 14.56 -10.76 7.33
N LYS A 158 14.20 -10.50 8.60
CA LYS A 158 15.15 -10.62 9.72
C LYS A 158 15.64 -12.06 9.91
N LYS A 159 14.76 -13.05 9.77
CA LYS A 159 15.13 -14.47 9.91
C LYS A 159 16.05 -14.93 8.78
N GLU A 160 15.75 -14.55 7.55
CA GLU A 160 16.61 -14.85 6.39
C GLU A 160 18.03 -14.29 6.59
N VAL A 161 18.14 -13.04 7.05
CA VAL A 161 19.46 -12.42 7.30
C VAL A 161 20.15 -13.03 8.53
N ALA A 162 19.40 -13.48 9.54
CA ALA A 162 19.98 -14.08 10.75
C ALA A 162 20.72 -15.39 10.48
N GLU A 163 20.33 -16.16 9.46
CA GLU A 163 21.02 -17.39 9.05
C GLU A 163 22.37 -17.11 8.37
N GLU A 164 22.50 -15.98 7.67
CA GLU A 164 23.74 -15.56 7.02
C GLU A 164 24.64 -14.68 7.91
N ALA A 165 24.09 -14.11 8.99
CA ALA A 165 24.80 -13.18 9.86
C ALA A 165 25.89 -13.88 10.69
N VAL A 166 27.15 -13.67 10.32
CA VAL A 166 28.30 -14.03 11.17
C VAL A 166 28.50 -12.96 12.23
N PHE A 167 28.07 -13.25 13.46
CA PHE A 167 28.28 -12.35 14.58
C PHE A 167 29.74 -12.35 15.05
N PRO A 168 30.32 -11.17 15.37
CA PRO A 168 31.67 -11.10 15.91
C PRO A 168 31.79 -11.94 17.18
N CYS A 169 32.88 -12.69 17.28
CA CYS A 169 33.23 -13.42 18.50
C CYS A 169 34.73 -13.32 18.77
N VAL A 170 35.09 -13.45 20.05
CA VAL A 170 36.47 -13.55 20.48
C VAL A 170 36.68 -14.97 21.00
N LEU A 171 37.57 -15.69 20.33
CA LEU A 171 37.95 -17.06 20.64
C LEU A 171 39.41 -17.10 21.07
N LYS A 172 39.75 -18.03 21.96
CA LYS A 172 41.13 -18.29 22.38
C LYS A 172 41.48 -19.74 22.11
N ILE A 173 42.61 -19.98 21.45
CA ILE A 173 43.16 -21.33 21.25
C ILE A 173 43.68 -21.84 22.59
N ILE A 174 43.27 -23.05 22.98
CA ILE A 174 43.76 -23.67 24.21
C ILE A 174 45.21 -24.16 24.00
N PRO A 175 46.16 -23.82 24.89
CA PRO A 175 47.54 -24.27 24.76
C PRO A 175 47.64 -25.79 24.64
N ASN A 176 48.49 -26.27 23.73
CA ASN A 176 48.70 -27.70 23.42
C ASN A 176 47.50 -28.47 22.83
N CYS A 177 46.36 -27.81 22.55
CA CYS A 177 45.18 -28.46 21.93
C CYS A 177 45.07 -28.15 20.42
N VAL A 178 46.15 -28.40 19.67
CA VAL A 178 46.20 -28.30 18.21
C VAL A 178 46.32 -29.71 17.63
N PHE A 179 45.19 -30.29 17.19
CA PHE A 179 45.12 -31.70 16.80
C PHE A 179 45.53 -31.94 15.36
N ASN A 180 45.11 -31.05 14.45
CA ASN A 180 45.55 -31.10 13.06
C ASN A 180 45.95 -29.70 12.59
N LYS A 181 47.14 -29.61 11.99
CA LYS A 181 47.74 -28.34 11.55
C LYS A 181 47.47 -28.03 10.08
N LYS A 182 46.97 -28.98 9.30
CA LYS A 182 46.70 -28.77 7.87
C LYS A 182 45.61 -29.70 7.34
N ASP A 183 44.72 -29.13 6.53
CA ASP A 183 43.72 -29.78 5.65
C ASP A 183 42.97 -30.99 6.26
N PRO A 184 42.03 -30.77 7.20
CA PRO A 184 41.58 -29.48 7.77
C PRO A 184 42.31 -29.11 9.05
N ILE A 185 42.40 -27.81 9.35
CA ILE A 185 42.89 -27.34 10.66
C ILE A 185 41.87 -27.72 11.74
N VAL A 186 42.33 -28.40 12.80
CA VAL A 186 41.49 -28.82 13.93
C VAL A 186 42.11 -28.32 15.23
N LEU A 187 41.41 -27.40 15.90
CA LEU A 187 41.86 -26.69 17.09
C LEU A 187 40.78 -26.77 18.17
N GLU A 188 41.20 -26.89 19.43
CA GLU A 188 40.29 -26.65 20.55
C GLU A 188 40.26 -25.16 20.91
N LEU A 189 39.05 -24.61 20.97
CA LEU A 189 38.82 -23.18 21.20
C LEU A 189 38.02 -22.99 22.48
N MET A 190 38.38 -21.97 23.25
CA MET A 190 37.58 -21.44 24.35
C MET A 190 36.86 -20.17 23.89
N PHE A 191 35.56 -20.11 24.12
CA PHE A 191 34.77 -18.91 23.89
C PHE A 191 35.08 -17.87 24.96
N LEU A 192 35.55 -16.67 24.56
CA LEU A 192 35.79 -15.57 25.50
C LEU A 192 34.64 -14.58 25.52
N ARG A 193 34.11 -14.22 24.34
CA ARG A 193 33.03 -13.25 24.21
C ARG A 193 32.27 -13.44 22.91
N ALA A 194 30.94 -13.41 22.99
CA ALA A 194 30.05 -13.29 21.85
C ALA A 194 29.47 -11.87 21.80
N PHE A 195 29.24 -11.34 20.60
CA PHE A 195 28.47 -10.12 20.41
C PHE A 195 27.15 -10.48 19.75
N SER A 196 26.02 -10.42 20.47
CA SER A 196 24.71 -10.52 19.83
C SER A 196 24.28 -9.15 19.34
N GLY A 197 23.71 -9.07 18.14
CA GLY A 197 23.09 -7.84 17.64
C GLY A 197 21.69 -7.65 18.21
N TYR A 198 21.56 -7.12 19.43
CA TYR A 198 20.33 -6.55 19.98
C TYR A 198 20.67 -5.42 20.95
#